data_AF-A0A0C9R5F7-F1
#
_entry.id   AF-A0A0C9R5F7-F1
#
_cell.length_a   1.000
_cell.length_b   1.000
_cell.length_c   1.000
_cell.angle_alpha   90.00
_cell.angle_beta   90.00
_cell.angle_gamma   90.00
#
_symmetry.space_group_name_H-M   'P 1'
#
loop_
_entity.id
_entity.type
_entity.pdbx_description
1 polymer ?
#
loop_
_entity_poly.entity_id
_entity_poly.type
_entity_poly.pdbx_seq_one_letter_code
_entity_poly.pdbx_strand_id
1 'polypeptide(L)'
;MDVFAFGHFFGWAMKAMLVRHYGICWAISVTWEITEMAFAHLLPNFKECWWDAIVLDVLLCNGLGIWFGMWICEKLEMRTYKWESIKDIQTTTGKIRRALLQFTPASWTHVRWMDPTCTYMRFLAVTELVIFWQVTELNTFFLKHIFE
;
A
#
# COMPACT_ATOMS: atom_id res chain seq x y z
N MET A 1 20.12 -4.62 -6.27
CA MET A 1 18.95 -5.43 -5.83
C MET A 1 18.38 -5.00 -4.48
N ASP A 2 19.10 -4.28 -3.60
CA ASP A 2 18.54 -4.05 -2.25
C ASP A 2 17.49 -2.92 -2.16
N VAL A 3 17.73 -1.77 -2.78
CA VAL A 3 16.86 -0.59 -2.59
C VAL A 3 15.44 -0.78 -3.17
N PHE A 4 15.33 -1.54 -4.27
CA PHE A 4 14.04 -1.79 -4.93
C PHE A 4 13.17 -2.73 -4.10
N ALA A 5 13.73 -3.82 -3.56
CA ALA A 5 12.99 -4.71 -2.66
C ALA A 5 12.40 -3.97 -1.43
N PHE A 6 13.15 -3.03 -0.84
CA PHE A 6 12.62 -2.15 0.20
C PHE A 6 11.53 -1.21 -0.34
N GLY A 7 11.74 -0.61 -1.51
CA GLY A 7 10.75 0.22 -2.19
C GLY A 7 9.43 -0.52 -2.44
N HIS A 8 9.49 -1.76 -2.91
CA HIS A 8 8.33 -2.63 -3.09
C HIS A 8 7.65 -2.89 -1.74
N PHE A 9 8.38 -3.36 -0.72
CA PHE A 9 7.79 -3.62 0.60
C PHE A 9 7.09 -2.38 1.19
N PHE A 10 7.79 -1.24 1.27
CA PHE A 10 7.22 -0.02 1.85
C PHE A 10 6.11 0.57 0.97
N GLY A 11 6.27 0.54 -0.35
CA GLY A 11 5.26 0.98 -1.30
C GLY A 11 3.96 0.19 -1.12
N TRP A 12 4.06 -1.13 -1.03
CA TRP A 12 2.90 -2.01 -0.84
C TRP A 12 2.28 -1.91 0.55
N ALA A 13 3.08 -1.69 1.59
CA ALA A 13 2.56 -1.37 2.92
C ALA A 13 1.72 -0.09 2.91
N MET A 14 2.20 0.98 2.27
CA MET A 14 1.46 2.24 2.15
C MET A 14 0.22 2.09 1.28
N LYS A 15 0.33 1.42 0.12
CA LYS A 15 -0.81 1.11 -0.77
C LYS A 15 -1.88 0.32 -0.02
N ALA A 16 -1.49 -0.69 0.77
CA ALA A 16 -2.42 -1.48 1.57
C ALA A 16 -3.08 -0.67 2.68
N MET A 17 -2.40 0.30 3.29
CA MET A 17 -3.02 1.22 4.26
C MET A 17 -4.05 2.17 3.63
N LEU A 18 -3.89 2.51 2.35
CA LEU A 18 -4.82 3.34 1.59
C LEU A 18 -6.03 2.52 1.10
N VAL A 19 -5.78 1.40 0.43
CA VAL A 19 -6.82 0.56 -0.16
C VAL A 19 -7.51 -0.30 0.90
N ARG A 20 -6.82 -0.77 1.95
CA ARG A 20 -7.43 -1.52 3.06
C ARG A 20 -8.25 -2.75 2.63
N HIS A 21 -7.87 -3.39 1.53
CA HIS A 21 -8.56 -4.57 1.02
C HIS A 21 -7.59 -5.51 0.30
N TYR A 22 -7.38 -6.70 0.87
CA TYR A 22 -6.43 -7.70 0.35
C TYR A 22 -6.64 -8.00 -1.13
N GLY A 23 -7.86 -8.34 -1.55
CA GLY A 23 -8.13 -8.73 -2.95
C GLY A 23 -7.74 -7.67 -3.99
N ILE A 24 -8.15 -6.42 -3.78
CA ILE A 24 -7.77 -5.29 -4.65
C ILE A 24 -6.26 -5.08 -4.62
N CYS A 25 -5.61 -5.07 -3.44
CA CYS A 25 -4.16 -4.90 -3.36
C CYS A 25 -3.39 -5.98 -4.12
N TRP A 26 -3.76 -7.25 -3.95
CA TRP A 26 -3.15 -8.36 -4.67
C TRP A 26 -3.40 -8.29 -6.18
N ALA A 27 -4.60 -7.90 -6.60
CA ALA A 27 -4.91 -7.72 -8.01
C ALA A 27 -4.07 -6.60 -8.64
N ILE A 28 -3.94 -5.45 -7.97
CA ILE A 28 -3.05 -4.36 -8.43
C ILE A 28 -1.61 -4.86 -8.47
N SER A 29 -1.17 -5.62 -7.46
CA SER A 29 0.20 -6.13 -7.38
C SER A 29 0.54 -7.02 -8.57
N VAL A 30 -0.28 -8.03 -8.84
CA VAL A 30 -0.05 -8.92 -9.99
C VAL A 30 -0.15 -8.14 -11.31
N THR A 31 -1.11 -7.22 -11.44
CA THR A 31 -1.29 -6.44 -12.67
C THR A 31 -0.12 -5.47 -12.91
N TRP A 32 0.51 -4.96 -11.85
CA TRP A 32 1.69 -4.10 -11.93
C TRP A 32 2.88 -4.85 -12.53
N GLU A 33 3.16 -6.06 -12.05
CA GLU A 33 4.26 -6.89 -12.55
C GLU A 33 4.04 -7.31 -14.00
N ILE A 34 2.78 -7.58 -14.38
CA ILE A 34 2.41 -7.79 -15.79
C ILE A 34 2.71 -6.54 -16.63
N THR A 35 2.46 -5.35 -16.08
CA THR A 35 2.75 -4.08 -16.76
C THR A 35 4.26 -3.90 -16.92
N GLU A 36 5.06 -4.19 -15.90
CA GLU A 36 6.52 -4.13 -15.97
C GLU A 36 7.07 -5.11 -17.02
N MET A 37 6.59 -6.36 -17.03
CA MET A 37 6.95 -7.33 -18.06
C MET A 37 6.55 -6.87 -19.47
N ALA A 38 5.36 -6.28 -19.63
CA ALA A 38 4.89 -5.78 -20.91
C ALA A 38 5.74 -4.62 -21.44
N PHE A 39 6.20 -3.73 -20.56
CA PHE A 39 6.97 -2.53 -20.91
C PHE A 39 8.49 -2.70 -20.76
N ALA A 40 9.00 -3.87 -20.36
CA ALA A 40 10.43 -4.15 -20.20
C ALA A 40 11.26 -3.97 -21.48
N HIS A 41 10.62 -4.02 -22.65
CA HIS A 41 11.26 -3.75 -23.95
C HIS A 41 11.51 -2.25 -24.19
N LEU A 42 10.75 -1.37 -23.53
CA LEU A 42 10.88 0.09 -23.60
C LEU A 42 11.70 0.64 -22.44
N LEU A 43 11.50 0.09 -21.24
CA LEU A 43 12.14 0.55 -20.00
C LEU A 43 13.14 -0.50 -19.51
N PRO A 44 14.46 -0.31 -19.70
CA PRO A 44 15.45 -1.29 -19.28
C PRO A 44 15.51 -1.48 -17.75
N ASN A 45 14.97 -0.53 -16.98
CA ASN A 45 14.81 -0.63 -15.53
C ASN A 45 13.91 -1.80 -15.10
N PHE A 46 12.97 -2.23 -15.95
CA PHE A 46 12.04 -3.34 -15.66
C PHE A 46 12.56 -4.69 -16.14
N LYS A 47 13.79 -4.76 -16.64
CA LYS A 47 14.35 -6.00 -17.17
C LYS A 47 14.96 -6.83 -16.05
N GLU A 48 14.10 -7.62 -15.42
CA GLU A 48 14.46 -8.46 -14.29
C GLU A 48 14.34 -9.95 -14.63
N CYS A 49 14.81 -10.82 -13.72
CA CYS A 49 14.64 -12.26 -13.90
C CYS A 49 13.18 -12.64 -13.62
N TRP A 50 12.65 -13.63 -14.36
CA TRP A 50 11.27 -14.10 -14.19
C TRP A 50 10.95 -14.53 -12.75
N TRP A 51 11.95 -15.09 -12.04
CA TRP A 51 11.78 -15.56 -10.67
C TRP A 51 11.80 -14.40 -9.67
N ASP A 52 12.46 -13.29 -10.01
CA ASP A 52 12.54 -12.09 -9.17
C ASP A 52 11.15 -11.47 -9.09
N ALA A 53 10.57 -11.16 -10.25
CA ALA A 53 9.21 -10.63 -10.38
C ALA A 53 8.15 -11.48 -9.66
N ILE A 54 8.23 -12.81 -9.76
CA ILE A 54 7.23 -13.70 -9.14
C ILE A 54 7.51 -13.94 -7.65
N VAL A 55 8.73 -14.33 -7.29
CA VAL A 55 9.05 -14.79 -5.94
C VAL A 55 9.45 -13.64 -5.05
N LEU A 56 10.37 -12.79 -5.51
CA LEU A 56 10.86 -11.68 -4.70
C LEU A 56 9.80 -10.57 -4.65
N ASP A 57 9.28 -10.13 -5.79
CA ASP A 57 8.42 -8.95 -5.81
C ASP A 57 6.99 -9.31 -5.41
N VAL A 58 6.26 -10.14 -6.16
CA VAL A 58 4.86 -10.48 -5.83
C VAL A 58 4.71 -11.14 -4.46
N LEU A 59 5.43 -12.24 -4.22
CA LEU A 59 5.17 -13.07 -3.05
C LEU A 59 5.83 -12.53 -1.79
N LEU A 60 7.09 -12.11 -1.85
CA LEU A 60 7.82 -11.64 -0.68
C LEU A 60 7.60 -10.15 -0.43
N CYS A 61 8.11 -9.26 -1.27
CA CYS A 61 8.10 -7.83 -1.00
C CYS A 61 6.68 -7.25 -0.98
N ASN A 62 5.92 -7.46 -2.06
CA ASN A 62 4.56 -6.95 -2.21
C ASN A 62 3.63 -7.66 -1.22
N GLY A 63 3.69 -8.99 -1.13
CA GLY A 63 2.88 -9.80 -0.22
C GLY A 63 3.10 -9.46 1.27
N LEU A 64 4.36 -9.35 1.71
CA LEU A 64 4.68 -8.94 3.09
C LEU A 64 4.31 -7.49 3.34
N GLY A 65 4.50 -6.60 2.36
CA GLY A 65 4.07 -5.21 2.43
C GLY A 65 2.56 -5.10 2.65
N ILE A 66 1.77 -5.80 1.84
CA ILE A 66 0.30 -5.84 1.95
C ILE A 66 -0.11 -6.38 3.34
N TRP A 67 0.47 -7.50 3.76
CA TRP A 67 0.17 -8.06 5.08
C TRP A 67 0.49 -7.08 6.21
N PHE A 68 1.66 -6.44 6.17
CA PHE A 68 2.09 -5.47 7.17
C PHE A 68 1.19 -4.23 7.19
N GLY A 69 0.84 -3.69 6.03
CA GLY A 69 -0.07 -2.55 5.92
C GLY A 69 -1.47 -2.85 6.48
N MET A 70 -2.00 -4.04 6.20
CA MET A 70 -3.29 -4.49 6.74
C MET A 70 -3.23 -4.73 8.25
N TRP A 71 -2.13 -5.29 8.76
CA TRP A 71 -1.90 -5.43 10.19
C TRP A 71 -1.88 -4.07 10.90
N ILE A 72 -1.25 -3.04 10.30
CA ILE A 72 -1.32 -1.66 10.81
C ILE A 72 -2.77 -1.18 10.85
N CYS A 73 -3.55 -1.41 9.79
CA CYS A 73 -4.95 -1.01 9.73
C CYS A 73 -5.78 -1.63 10.87
N GLU A 74 -5.64 -2.93 11.11
CA GLU A 74 -6.33 -3.64 12.21
C GLU A 74 -5.94 -3.07 13.59
N LYS A 75 -4.65 -2.76 13.78
CA LYS A 75 -4.15 -2.14 15.00
C LYS A 75 -4.63 -0.71 15.22
N LEU A 76 -4.99 0.01 14.17
CA LEU A 76 -5.57 1.36 14.25
C LEU A 76 -7.09 1.33 14.43
N GLU A 77 -7.78 0.36 13.83
CA GLU A 77 -9.22 0.17 13.94
C GLU A 77 -9.66 -0.20 15.37
N MET A 78 -8.92 -1.09 16.03
CA MET A 78 -9.26 -1.60 17.37
C MET A 78 -8.86 -0.68 18.55
N ARG A 79 -8.65 0.62 18.34
CA ARG A 79 -8.21 1.53 19.41
C ARG A 79 -9.34 2.29 20.10
N THR A 80 -9.44 2.10 21.41
CA THR A 80 -10.19 2.98 22.31
C THR A 80 -9.33 4.18 22.71
N TYR A 81 -9.74 5.40 22.33
CA TYR A 81 -9.03 6.63 22.70
C TYR A 81 -9.34 7.02 24.15
N LYS A 82 -8.30 7.06 25.01
CA LYS A 82 -8.38 7.71 26.33
C LYS A 82 -7.86 9.15 26.22
N TRP A 83 -8.74 10.11 26.45
CA TRP A 83 -8.44 11.55 26.39
C TRP A 83 -7.94 12.07 27.74
N GLU A 84 -6.75 11.62 28.17
CA GLU A 84 -6.10 12.14 29.39
C GLU A 84 -5.09 13.25 29.06
N SER A 85 -4.88 14.24 29.94
CA SER A 85 -3.90 15.30 29.68
C SER A 85 -2.47 14.76 29.79
N ILE A 86 -1.53 15.29 28.99
CA ILE A 86 -0.10 14.93 29.11
C ILE A 86 0.44 15.22 30.53
N LYS A 87 -0.17 16.20 31.20
CA LYS A 87 0.16 16.57 32.58
C LYS A 87 -0.24 15.51 33.61
N ASP A 88 -1.23 14.68 33.31
CA ASP A 88 -1.75 13.65 34.21
C ASP A 88 -0.91 12.36 34.15
N ILE A 89 -0.04 12.23 33.14
CA ILE A 89 0.82 11.05 32.93
C ILE A 89 2.13 11.21 33.70
N GLN A 90 2.31 10.39 34.74
CA GLN A 90 3.48 10.44 35.62
C GLN A 90 4.77 9.86 34.98
N THR A 91 4.65 8.92 34.05
CA THR A 91 5.82 8.22 33.48
C THR A 91 6.34 8.86 32.20
N THR A 92 7.67 8.94 32.04
CA THR A 92 8.32 9.46 30.82
C THR A 92 7.95 8.64 29.59
N THR A 93 7.88 7.31 29.71
CA THR A 93 7.44 6.40 28.64
C THR A 93 5.98 6.67 28.23
N GLY A 94 5.11 7.02 29.18
CA GLY A 94 3.72 7.38 28.90
C GLY A 94 3.60 8.70 28.14
N LYS A 95 4.43 9.69 28.47
CA LYS A 95 4.48 10.97 27.74
C LYS A 95 4.97 10.78 26.30
N ILE A 96 6.02 10.00 26.08
CA ILE A 96 6.53 9.68 24.73
C ILE A 96 5.47 8.92 23.94
N ARG A 97 4.83 7.91 24.55
CA ARG A 97 3.73 7.18 23.91
C ARG A 97 2.61 8.13 23.48
N ARG A 98 2.23 9.09 24.33
CA ARG A 98 1.18 10.06 23.98
C ARG A 98 1.60 11.01 22.85
N ALA A 99 2.85 11.47 22.84
CA ALA A 99 3.37 12.27 21.73
C ALA A 99 3.32 11.50 20.41
N LEU A 100 3.74 10.23 20.40
CA LEU A 100 3.67 9.37 19.21
C LEU A 100 2.22 9.14 18.75
N LEU A 101 1.27 9.03 19.69
CA LEU A 101 -0.15 8.87 19.39
C LEU A 101 -0.78 10.10 18.72
N GLN A 102 -0.21 11.30 18.86
CA GLN A 102 -0.72 12.49 18.16
C GLN A 102 -0.53 12.41 16.64
N PHE A 103 0.42 11.59 16.18
CA PHE A 103 0.62 11.34 14.76
C PHE A 103 -0.28 10.21 14.22
N THR A 104 -1.09 9.58 15.08
CA THR A 104 -2.11 8.62 14.63
C THR A 104 -3.44 9.34 14.35
N PRO A 105 -4.21 8.90 13.35
CA PRO A 105 -5.43 9.57 12.93
C PRO A 105 -6.51 9.53 14.03
N ALA A 106 -7.29 10.61 14.17
CA ALA A 106 -8.31 10.74 15.21
C ALA A 106 -9.43 9.70 15.12
N SER A 107 -9.77 9.26 13.90
CA SER A 107 -10.70 8.16 13.65
C SER A 107 -10.16 7.27 12.54
N TRP A 108 -10.45 5.97 12.63
CA TRP A 108 -10.10 4.99 11.61
C TRP A 108 -11.34 4.18 11.26
N THR A 109 -11.94 4.49 10.11
CA THR A 109 -13.16 3.84 9.64
C THR A 109 -12.85 2.67 8.71
N HIS A 110 -13.65 1.61 8.83
CA HIS A 110 -13.60 0.46 7.94
C HIS A 110 -14.09 0.84 6.54
N VAL A 111 -13.31 0.52 5.50
CA VAL A 111 -13.68 0.82 4.11
C VAL A 111 -14.24 -0.44 3.45
N ARG A 112 -15.47 -0.37 2.95
CA ARG A 112 -16.12 -1.47 2.22
C ARG A 112 -16.19 -1.16 0.73
N TRP A 113 -15.17 -1.59 -0.01
CA TRP A 113 -15.11 -1.40 -1.47
C TRP A 113 -16.16 -2.21 -2.22
N MET A 114 -16.30 -3.47 -1.85
CA MET A 114 -17.23 -4.41 -2.47
C MET A 114 -18.37 -4.66 -1.48
N ASP A 115 -19.57 -4.24 -1.86
CA ASP A 115 -20.76 -4.34 -1.03
C ASP A 115 -21.70 -5.40 -1.67
N PRO A 116 -22.15 -6.43 -0.92
CA PRO A 116 -22.96 -7.53 -1.47
C PRO A 116 -24.28 -7.09 -2.12
N THR A 117 -24.77 -5.88 -1.84
CA THR A 117 -25.98 -5.34 -2.48
C THR A 117 -25.68 -4.44 -3.69
N CYS A 118 -24.43 -4.37 -4.16
CA CYS A 118 -24.01 -3.34 -5.09
C CYS A 118 -23.74 -3.79 -6.53
N THR A 119 -24.22 -2.91 -7.41
CA THR A 119 -24.33 -2.97 -8.87
C THR A 119 -22.98 -3.02 -9.59
N TYR A 120 -22.97 -3.58 -10.82
CA TYR A 120 -21.88 -3.53 -11.80
C TYR A 120 -21.17 -2.16 -11.90
N MET A 121 -21.87 -1.05 -11.65
CA MET A 121 -21.30 0.31 -11.63
C MET A 121 -20.17 0.50 -10.62
N ARG A 122 -20.22 -0.12 -9.43
CA ARG A 122 -19.12 0.00 -8.44
C ARG A 122 -17.89 -0.77 -8.88
N PHE A 123 -18.09 -1.96 -9.47
CA PHE A 123 -16.99 -2.73 -10.02
C PHE A 123 -16.27 -1.95 -11.14
N LEU A 124 -17.03 -1.32 -12.04
CA LEU A 124 -16.48 -0.47 -13.09
C LEU A 124 -15.71 0.73 -12.51
N ALA A 125 -16.28 1.44 -11.54
CA ALA A 125 -15.61 2.57 -10.89
C ALA A 125 -14.31 2.18 -10.17
N VAL A 126 -14.29 1.02 -9.48
CA VAL A 126 -13.06 0.51 -8.84
C VAL A 126 -12.04 0.10 -9.90
N THR A 127 -12.48 -0.52 -10.99
CA THR A 127 -11.58 -0.90 -12.10
C THR A 127 -10.97 0.33 -12.76
N GLU A 128 -11.77 1.37 -13.03
CA GLU A 128 -11.29 2.64 -13.58
C GLU A 128 -10.27 3.30 -12.65
N LEU A 129 -10.54 3.33 -11.34
CA LEU A 129 -9.59 3.84 -10.34
C LEU A 129 -8.27 3.08 -10.37
N VAL A 130 -8.30 1.74 -10.45
CA VAL A 130 -7.10 0.90 -10.55
C VAL A 130 -6.32 1.21 -11.82
N ILE A 131 -6.99 1.30 -12.97
CA ILE A 131 -6.34 1.62 -14.26
C ILE A 131 -5.67 2.99 -14.18
N PHE A 132 -6.37 4.01 -13.68
CA PHE A 132 -5.82 5.35 -13.54
C PHE A 132 -4.57 5.34 -12.65
N TRP A 133 -4.61 4.63 -11.52
CA TRP A 133 -3.47 4.49 -10.63
C TRP A 133 -2.28 3.84 -11.37
N GLN A 134 -2.47 2.70 -12.03
CA GLN A 134 -1.42 2.01 -12.79
C GLN A 134 -0.80 2.93 -13.86
N VAL A 135 -1.63 3.70 -14.57
CA VAL A 135 -1.16 4.67 -15.58
C VAL A 135 -0.33 5.76 -14.92
N THR A 136 -0.74 6.30 -13.77
CA THR A 136 0.05 7.33 -13.08
C THR A 136 1.41 6.80 -12.65
N GLU A 137 1.49 5.60 -12.10
CA GLU A 137 2.76 4.99 -11.70
C GLU A 137 3.65 4.72 -12.91
N LEU A 138 3.11 4.13 -13.98
CA LEU A 138 3.88 3.90 -15.20
C LEU A 138 4.44 5.20 -15.78
N ASN A 139 3.64 6.28 -15.78
CA ASN A 139 4.10 7.60 -16.20
C ASN A 139 5.25 8.12 -15.33
N THR A 140 5.25 7.87 -14.01
CA THR A 140 6.40 8.30 -13.17
C THR A 140 7.70 7.61 -13.59
N PHE A 141 7.65 6.33 -13.96
CA PHE A 141 8.83 5.62 -14.48
C PHE A 141 9.26 6.11 -15.85
N PHE A 142 8.32 6.43 -16.75
CA PHE A 142 8.64 7.05 -18.04
C PHE A 142 9.27 8.43 -17.87
N LEU A 143 8.73 9.27 -16.99
CA LEU A 143 9.31 10.59 -16.70
C LEU A 143 10.72 10.42 -16.14
N LYS A 144 10.93 9.50 -15.19
CA LYS A 144 12.26 9.20 -14.68
C LYS A 144 13.22 8.79 -15.80
N HIS A 145 12.81 7.92 -16.72
CA HIS A 145 13.64 7.48 -17.83
C HIS A 145 13.98 8.59 -18.84
N ILE A 146 13.11 9.59 -19.01
CA ILE A 146 13.35 10.71 -19.93
C ILE A 146 14.27 11.78 -19.32
N PHE A 147 14.18 12.00 -18.00
CA PHE A 147 14.89 13.08 -17.31
C PHE A 147 16.18 12.65 -16.58
N GLU A 148 16.45 11.35 -16.45
CA GLU A 148 17.76 10.78 -16.08
C GLU A 148 18.58 10.42 -17.32
#